data_AF-A0A2E6TP23-F1
#
_entry.id   AF-A0A2E6TP23-F1
#
_cell.length_a   1.000
_cell.length_b   1.000
_cell.length_c   1.000
_cell.angle_alpha   90.00
_cell.angle_beta   90.00
_cell.angle_gamma   90.00
#
_symmetry.space_group_name_H-M   'P 1'
#
loop_
_entity.id
_entity.type
_entity.pdbx_description
1 polymer ?
#
loop_
_entity_poly.entity_id
_entity_poly.type
_entity_poly.pdbx_seq_one_letter_code
_entity_poly.pdbx_strand_id
1 'polypeptide(L)'
;MSNVQLSAASSITLGQSGSDSQIDVSANLGTASSTSDRKVLVIGAAKDLTVAGNIRFTNSNDAEDHALVLGAADDVMIDGTDIEYTGSNLGIGSGDTGADSMYLVNTNIKTGGNLAVGSLGTMNITSANFSVGLANSATSDPDNVYLYANELININNLAFSGRVDDIYMESKTIHIQNTSFPATADVMLRSQAGSLHFPTTASDVAAGGVNFTNVKHLGISNSALTNSQFSGVNGHINSTATLPNGTPFIKIRGQ
;
A
#
# COMPACT_ATOMS: atom_id res chain seq x y z
N MET A 1 -2.42 -27.33 4.19
CA MET A 1 -3.05 -25.99 4.14
C MET A 1 -3.97 -25.78 5.35
N SER A 2 -3.54 -26.09 6.58
CA SER A 2 -4.40 -25.95 7.78
C SER A 2 -4.49 -24.51 8.29
N ASN A 3 -3.51 -23.66 7.94
CA ASN A 3 -3.41 -22.31 8.49
C ASN A 3 -3.90 -21.23 7.51
N VAL A 4 -4.35 -21.63 6.33
CA VAL A 4 -4.97 -20.73 5.35
C VAL A 4 -6.46 -21.05 5.32
N GLN A 5 -7.26 -20.05 5.63
CA GLN A 5 -8.72 -20.13 5.59
C GLN A 5 -9.22 -19.26 4.45
N LEU A 6 -10.25 -19.73 3.73
CA LEU A 6 -10.84 -19.02 2.61
C LEU A 6 -12.35 -18.86 2.83
N SER A 7 -12.81 -17.61 2.80
CA SER A 7 -14.21 -17.25 2.60
C SER A 7 -14.35 -16.70 1.19
N ALA A 8 -15.16 -17.33 0.34
CA ALA A 8 -15.21 -16.97 -1.08
C ALA A 8 -16.63 -16.91 -1.64
N ALA A 9 -16.81 -16.02 -2.61
CA ALA A 9 -18.03 -15.89 -3.41
C ALA A 9 -17.69 -15.47 -4.84
N SER A 10 -18.69 -15.43 -5.73
CA SER A 10 -18.47 -14.97 -7.10
C SER A 10 -18.07 -13.50 -7.14
N SER A 11 -18.84 -12.63 -6.48
CA SER A 11 -18.52 -11.23 -6.23
C SER A 11 -18.74 -11.00 -4.74
N ILE A 12 -17.94 -10.14 -4.14
CA ILE A 12 -18.05 -9.79 -2.72
C ILE A 12 -18.33 -8.30 -2.61
N THR A 13 -19.31 -7.96 -1.79
CA THR A 13 -19.48 -6.60 -1.29
C THR A 13 -19.28 -6.65 0.21
N LEU A 14 -18.24 -5.97 0.68
CA LEU A 14 -17.95 -5.82 2.09
C LEU A 14 -18.76 -4.66 2.68
N GLY A 15 -19.24 -4.87 3.90
CA GLY A 15 -20.01 -3.88 4.65
C GLY A 15 -21.39 -3.61 4.07
N GLN A 16 -22.02 -2.53 4.53
CA GLN A 16 -23.39 -2.17 4.18
C GLN A 16 -23.49 -0.66 3.97
N SER A 17 -24.19 -0.24 2.91
CA SER A 17 -24.38 1.18 2.61
C SER A 17 -25.14 1.91 3.72
N GLY A 18 -24.62 3.09 4.08
CA GLY A 18 -25.20 3.96 5.10
C GLY A 18 -24.93 3.55 6.55
N SER A 19 -24.11 2.52 6.79
CA SER A 19 -23.79 2.05 8.14
C SER A 19 -22.38 1.46 8.22
N ASP A 20 -21.70 1.68 9.35
CA ASP A 20 -20.43 1.01 9.62
C ASP A 20 -20.66 -0.48 9.91
N SER A 21 -19.80 -1.33 9.38
CA SER A 21 -19.82 -2.77 9.59
C SER A 21 -18.62 -3.24 10.40
N GLN A 22 -18.82 -4.24 11.26
CA GLN A 22 -17.74 -4.83 12.04
C GLN A 22 -17.75 -6.36 11.92
N ILE A 23 -16.57 -6.95 11.71
CA ILE A 23 -16.38 -8.40 11.65
C ILE A 23 -15.24 -8.78 12.59
N ASP A 24 -15.48 -9.69 13.53
CA ASP A 24 -14.43 -10.25 14.38
C ASP A 24 -13.80 -11.47 13.70
N VAL A 25 -12.49 -11.39 13.42
CA VAL A 25 -11.70 -12.44 12.78
C VAL A 25 -10.72 -13.11 13.75
N SER A 26 -10.80 -12.79 15.05
CA SER A 26 -9.88 -13.31 16.08
C SER A 26 -9.85 -14.83 16.15
N ALA A 27 -11.00 -15.49 15.92
CA ALA A 27 -11.09 -16.95 15.90
C ALA A 27 -10.30 -17.58 14.74
N ASN A 28 -10.17 -16.87 13.62
CA ASN A 28 -9.45 -17.33 12.44
C ASN A 28 -7.95 -16.97 12.50
N LEU A 29 -7.63 -15.84 13.13
CA LEU A 29 -6.30 -15.20 13.11
C LEU A 29 -5.67 -15.07 14.52
N GLY A 30 -5.95 -16.04 15.39
CA GLY A 30 -5.35 -16.08 16.74
C GLY A 30 -3.85 -16.38 16.73
N THR A 31 -3.17 -16.02 17.82
CA THR A 31 -1.71 -16.09 17.99
C THR A 31 -1.12 -17.44 17.58
N ALA A 32 -0.02 -17.38 16.84
CA ALA A 32 0.73 -18.53 16.40
C ALA A 32 1.66 -19.02 17.51
N SER A 33 1.67 -20.33 17.72
CA SER A 33 2.58 -20.99 18.66
C SER A 33 4.02 -21.15 18.14
N SER A 34 4.19 -21.02 16.82
CA SER A 34 5.47 -21.13 16.10
C SER A 34 5.39 -20.48 14.72
N THR A 35 6.52 -20.32 14.03
CA THR A 35 6.53 -19.79 12.65
C THR A 35 5.74 -20.65 11.67
N SER A 36 5.71 -21.98 11.87
CA SER A 36 4.90 -22.92 11.07
C SER A 36 3.40 -22.85 11.36
N ASP A 37 2.97 -22.14 12.42
CA ASP A 37 1.57 -21.99 12.84
C ASP A 37 0.98 -20.62 12.46
N ARG A 38 1.73 -19.81 11.71
CA ARG A 38 1.24 -18.51 11.21
C ARG A 38 0.01 -18.69 10.34
N LYS A 39 -0.99 -17.81 10.51
CA LYS A 39 -2.33 -17.96 9.93
C LYS A 39 -2.65 -16.88 8.93
N VAL A 40 -3.39 -17.24 7.90
CA VAL A 40 -3.89 -16.32 6.87
C VAL A 40 -5.38 -16.57 6.68
N LEU A 41 -6.17 -15.51 6.74
CA LEU A 41 -7.58 -15.53 6.37
C LEU A 41 -7.72 -14.76 5.07
N VAL A 42 -8.23 -15.43 4.04
CA VAL A 42 -8.51 -14.84 2.75
C VAL A 42 -10.02 -14.66 2.60
N ILE A 43 -10.44 -13.46 2.26
CA ILE A 43 -11.78 -13.15 1.77
C ILE A 43 -11.64 -12.87 0.27
N GLY A 44 -12.07 -13.82 -0.55
CA GLY A 44 -11.75 -13.88 -1.98
C GLY A 44 -12.98 -13.86 -2.89
N ALA A 45 -13.03 -12.92 -3.84
CA ALA A 45 -14.00 -12.92 -4.93
C ALA A 45 -13.42 -13.57 -6.20
N ALA A 46 -14.22 -14.36 -6.91
CA ALA A 46 -13.84 -14.88 -8.23
C ALA A 46 -14.01 -13.86 -9.36
N LYS A 47 -14.75 -12.79 -9.10
CA LYS A 47 -14.90 -11.57 -9.89
C LYS A 47 -14.49 -10.42 -8.97
N ASP A 48 -15.35 -9.41 -8.85
CA ASP A 48 -15.05 -8.16 -8.16
C ASP A 48 -15.21 -8.25 -6.64
N LEU A 49 -14.36 -7.51 -5.94
CA LEU A 49 -14.54 -7.13 -4.54
C LEU A 49 -14.84 -5.63 -4.47
N THR A 50 -15.96 -5.29 -3.85
CA THR A 50 -16.42 -3.93 -3.62
C THR A 50 -16.62 -3.68 -2.13
N VAL A 51 -16.65 -2.41 -1.71
CA VAL A 51 -16.99 -2.02 -0.34
C VAL A 51 -18.17 -1.05 -0.39
N ALA A 52 -19.25 -1.37 0.34
CA ALA A 52 -20.49 -0.58 0.32
C ALA A 52 -20.63 0.40 1.49
N GLY A 53 -19.80 0.28 2.52
CA GLY A 53 -19.74 1.16 3.68
C GLY A 53 -18.47 0.89 4.48
N ASN A 54 -18.14 1.74 5.43
CA ASN A 54 -16.93 1.55 6.24
C ASN A 54 -16.96 0.17 6.90
N ILE A 55 -15.83 -0.53 6.87
CA ILE A 55 -15.72 -1.86 7.46
C ILE A 55 -14.51 -1.96 8.37
N ARG A 56 -14.76 -2.49 9.58
CA ARG A 56 -13.75 -2.77 10.59
C ARG A 56 -13.64 -4.27 10.84
N PHE A 57 -12.48 -4.83 10.56
CA PHE A 57 -12.10 -6.18 10.94
C PHE A 57 -11.35 -6.12 12.28
N THR A 58 -11.91 -6.71 13.33
CA THR A 58 -11.26 -6.76 14.65
C THR A 58 -10.52 -8.07 14.84
N ASN A 59 -9.32 -7.98 15.42
CA ASN A 59 -8.53 -9.10 15.89
C ASN A 59 -7.93 -8.77 17.26
N SER A 60 -8.07 -9.68 18.22
CA SER A 60 -7.45 -9.58 19.55
C SER A 60 -5.97 -9.95 19.58
N ASN A 61 -5.46 -10.58 18.52
CA ASN A 61 -4.04 -10.90 18.36
C ASN A 61 -3.31 -9.70 17.73
N ASP A 62 -2.41 -9.10 18.50
CA ASP A 62 -1.58 -7.95 18.11
C ASP A 62 -0.16 -8.34 17.67
N ALA A 63 0.17 -9.64 17.67
CA ALA A 63 1.44 -10.13 17.18
C ALA A 63 1.53 -10.11 15.64
N GLU A 64 2.75 -9.93 15.12
CA GLU A 64 3.06 -9.96 13.68
C GLU A 64 3.23 -11.38 13.14
N ASP A 65 2.21 -12.21 13.29
CA ASP A 65 2.25 -13.64 12.97
C ASP A 65 1.07 -14.13 12.12
N HIS A 66 0.27 -13.21 11.60
CA HIS A 66 -0.93 -13.52 10.85
C HIS A 66 -1.24 -12.44 9.81
N ALA A 67 -2.14 -12.76 8.87
CA ALA A 67 -2.59 -11.81 7.86
C ALA A 67 -4.07 -11.96 7.52
N LEU A 68 -4.76 -10.83 7.37
CA LEU A 68 -6.04 -10.75 6.68
C LEU A 68 -5.77 -10.36 5.22
N VAL A 69 -6.37 -11.07 4.27
CA VAL A 69 -6.23 -10.80 2.84
C VAL A 69 -7.61 -10.59 2.23
N LEU A 70 -7.78 -9.47 1.54
CA LEU A 70 -8.94 -9.14 0.73
C LEU A 70 -8.53 -9.26 -0.75
N GLY A 71 -9.16 -10.16 -1.49
CA GLY A 71 -8.72 -10.47 -2.85
C GLY A 71 -9.88 -10.59 -3.82
N ALA A 72 -9.64 -10.18 -5.06
CA ALA A 72 -10.50 -10.43 -6.20
C ALA A 72 -9.66 -11.03 -7.32
N ALA A 73 -10.20 -12.01 -8.04
CA ALA A 73 -9.56 -12.47 -9.28
C ALA A 73 -9.75 -11.46 -10.43
N ASP A 74 -10.75 -10.58 -10.31
CA ASP A 74 -11.02 -9.45 -11.21
C ASP A 74 -10.72 -8.15 -10.44
N ASP A 75 -11.63 -7.18 -10.41
CA ASP A 75 -11.36 -5.85 -9.86
C ASP A 75 -11.48 -5.75 -8.32
N VAL A 76 -10.67 -4.89 -7.71
CA VAL A 76 -10.88 -4.43 -6.32
C VAL A 76 -11.23 -2.94 -6.31
N MET A 77 -12.43 -2.63 -5.83
CA MET A 77 -13.01 -1.29 -5.84
C MET A 77 -13.32 -0.82 -4.42
N ILE A 78 -12.51 0.11 -3.92
CA ILE A 78 -12.72 0.75 -2.61
C ILE A 78 -12.85 2.25 -2.89
N ASP A 79 -14.09 2.73 -2.92
CA ASP A 79 -14.41 4.13 -3.25
C ASP A 79 -15.35 4.75 -2.22
N GLY A 80 -14.89 5.81 -1.56
CA GLY A 80 -15.69 6.58 -0.60
C GLY A 80 -15.97 5.87 0.73
N THR A 81 -15.24 4.78 1.01
CA THR A 81 -15.42 3.94 2.19
C THR A 81 -14.08 3.59 2.82
N ASP A 82 -14.04 3.48 4.14
CA ASP A 82 -12.83 3.12 4.87
C ASP A 82 -12.74 1.61 5.17
N ILE A 83 -11.50 1.10 5.22
CA ILE A 83 -11.18 -0.23 5.72
C ILE A 83 -10.26 -0.08 6.93
N GLU A 84 -10.62 -0.73 8.03
CA GLU A 84 -9.77 -0.87 9.20
C GLU A 84 -9.57 -2.35 9.53
N TYR A 85 -8.33 -2.77 9.69
CA TYR A 85 -7.97 -4.05 10.30
C TYR A 85 -7.18 -3.80 11.58
N THR A 86 -7.63 -4.30 12.72
CA THR A 86 -6.94 -4.03 14.00
C THR A 86 -5.78 -4.99 14.29
N GLY A 87 -5.66 -6.09 13.55
CA GLY A 87 -4.52 -7.01 13.67
C GLY A 87 -3.31 -6.53 12.85
N SER A 88 -2.28 -7.36 12.75
CA SER A 88 -0.98 -6.93 12.21
C SER A 88 -0.99 -6.71 10.69
N ASN A 89 -1.08 -7.76 9.88
CA ASN A 89 -0.84 -7.62 8.44
C ASN A 89 -2.15 -7.60 7.62
N LEU A 90 -2.31 -6.59 6.77
CA LEU A 90 -3.41 -6.48 5.81
C LEU A 90 -2.88 -6.58 4.37
N GLY A 91 -3.42 -7.53 3.61
CA GLY A 91 -3.19 -7.68 2.17
C GLY A 91 -4.43 -7.31 1.36
N ILE A 92 -4.27 -6.59 0.26
CA ILE A 92 -5.34 -6.28 -0.70
C ILE A 92 -4.85 -6.62 -2.11
N GLY A 93 -5.60 -7.40 -2.88
CA GLY A 93 -5.13 -7.92 -4.17
C GLY A 93 -6.19 -7.95 -5.27
N SER A 94 -5.87 -7.42 -6.45
CA SER A 94 -6.65 -7.64 -7.68
C SER A 94 -5.88 -8.52 -8.68
N GLY A 95 -6.59 -9.48 -9.27
CA GLY A 95 -6.10 -10.37 -10.31
C GLY A 95 -6.35 -9.88 -11.74
N ASP A 96 -7.13 -8.81 -11.94
CA ASP A 96 -7.30 -8.21 -13.27
C ASP A 96 -5.98 -7.61 -13.79
N THR A 97 -5.83 -7.57 -15.11
CA THR A 97 -4.62 -7.11 -15.80
C THR A 97 -4.82 -5.79 -16.54
N GLY A 98 -6.03 -5.23 -16.49
CA GLY A 98 -6.44 -4.01 -17.16
C GLY A 98 -6.13 -2.73 -16.40
N ALA A 99 -6.62 -1.61 -16.95
CA ALA A 99 -6.49 -0.28 -16.37
C ALA A 99 -7.37 -0.06 -15.13
N ASP A 100 -8.43 -0.86 -15.01
CA ASP A 100 -9.47 -0.72 -13.98
C ASP A 100 -9.31 -1.75 -12.83
N SER A 101 -8.24 -2.55 -12.88
CA SER A 101 -7.96 -3.63 -11.92
C SER A 101 -8.10 -3.22 -10.45
N MET A 102 -7.61 -2.03 -10.08
CA MET A 102 -7.74 -1.57 -8.71
C MET A 102 -7.98 -0.07 -8.60
N TYR A 103 -8.99 0.28 -7.81
CA TYR A 103 -9.29 1.65 -7.38
C TYR A 103 -9.34 1.75 -5.87
N LEU A 104 -8.47 2.62 -5.32
CA LEU A 104 -8.44 3.02 -3.92
C LEU A 104 -8.67 4.53 -3.86
N VAL A 105 -9.94 4.91 -3.80
CA VAL A 105 -10.39 6.29 -4.03
C VAL A 105 -11.16 6.79 -2.82
N ASN A 106 -10.87 8.01 -2.36
CA ASN A 106 -11.58 8.64 -1.23
C ASN A 106 -11.68 7.72 0.00
N THR A 107 -10.57 7.08 0.38
CA THR A 107 -10.55 5.98 1.36
C THR A 107 -9.42 6.11 2.36
N ASN A 108 -9.69 5.77 3.62
CA ASN A 108 -8.66 5.45 4.61
C ASN A 108 -8.51 3.93 4.71
N ILE A 109 -7.28 3.43 4.54
CA ILE A 109 -6.92 2.04 4.79
C ILE A 109 -6.02 1.98 6.01
N LYS A 110 -6.49 1.34 7.07
CA LYS A 110 -5.82 1.26 8.36
C LYS A 110 -5.52 -0.19 8.70
N THR A 111 -4.31 -0.45 9.17
CA THR A 111 -3.92 -1.75 9.68
C THR A 111 -3.04 -1.61 10.91
N GLY A 112 -3.07 -2.62 11.77
CA GLY A 112 -2.32 -2.64 13.02
C GLY A 112 -0.81 -2.78 12.85
N GLY A 113 -0.35 -3.43 11.78
CA GLY A 113 1.05 -3.60 11.39
C GLY A 113 1.24 -3.22 9.92
N ASN A 114 1.76 -4.13 9.09
CA ASN A 114 2.08 -3.87 7.67
C ASN A 114 0.87 -3.86 6.73
N LEU A 115 0.95 -3.05 5.67
CA LEU A 115 -0.01 -3.01 4.56
C LEU A 115 0.66 -3.47 3.26
N ALA A 116 0.07 -4.44 2.58
CA ALA A 116 0.45 -4.83 1.22
C ALA A 116 -0.74 -4.69 0.26
N VAL A 117 -0.52 -4.02 -0.87
CA VAL A 117 -1.53 -3.81 -1.91
C VAL A 117 -0.94 -4.21 -3.26
N GLY A 118 -1.64 -5.08 -4.00
CA GLY A 118 -1.16 -5.65 -5.25
C GLY A 118 -2.21 -5.64 -6.37
N SER A 119 -1.80 -5.35 -7.60
CA SER A 119 -2.62 -5.49 -8.81
C SER A 119 -1.81 -6.16 -9.93
N LEU A 120 -2.43 -7.06 -10.71
CA LEU A 120 -1.81 -7.62 -11.91
C LEU A 120 -1.97 -6.70 -13.14
N GLY A 121 -2.61 -5.55 -12.99
CA GLY A 121 -2.82 -4.51 -13.99
C GLY A 121 -2.38 -3.15 -13.48
N THR A 122 -3.31 -2.20 -13.46
CA THR A 122 -3.10 -0.83 -12.95
C THR A 122 -3.71 -0.65 -11.55
N MET A 123 -2.98 0.04 -10.68
CA MET A 123 -3.44 0.51 -9.38
C MET A 123 -3.67 2.02 -9.42
N ASN A 124 -4.91 2.45 -9.26
CA ASN A 124 -5.29 3.86 -9.18
C ASN A 124 -5.60 4.25 -7.73
N ILE A 125 -4.83 5.19 -7.19
CA ILE A 125 -5.01 5.73 -5.83
C ILE A 125 -5.33 7.21 -5.94
N THR A 126 -6.48 7.65 -5.42
CA THR A 126 -6.85 9.06 -5.41
C THR A 126 -7.46 9.49 -4.09
N SER A 127 -6.90 10.52 -3.45
CA SER A 127 -7.40 11.05 -2.17
C SER A 127 -7.55 9.96 -1.11
N ALA A 128 -6.46 9.24 -0.87
CA ALA A 128 -6.42 8.12 0.08
C ALA A 128 -5.43 8.38 1.22
N ASN A 129 -5.60 7.70 2.34
CA ASN A 129 -4.65 7.70 3.45
C ASN A 129 -4.38 6.28 3.94
N PHE A 130 -3.10 5.90 3.97
CA PHE A 130 -2.66 4.62 4.49
C PHE A 130 -2.06 4.79 5.88
N SER A 131 -2.60 4.08 6.86
CA SER A 131 -2.15 4.11 8.25
C SER A 131 -1.71 2.73 8.71
N VAL A 132 -0.45 2.61 9.12
CA VAL A 132 0.17 1.36 9.57
C VAL A 132 0.73 1.50 10.98
N GLY A 133 0.99 0.37 11.64
CA GLY A 133 1.61 0.33 12.96
C GLY A 133 0.77 0.85 14.11
N LEU A 134 -0.52 0.48 14.11
CA LEU A 134 -1.53 0.89 15.08
C LEU A 134 -1.82 -0.14 16.21
N ALA A 135 -1.43 -1.43 16.07
CA ALA A 135 -1.87 -2.49 16.98
C ALA A 135 -1.11 -2.51 18.31
N ASN A 136 0.22 -2.34 18.28
CA ASN A 136 1.04 -2.46 19.50
C ASN A 136 2.12 -1.37 19.57
N SER A 137 1.66 -0.12 19.53
CA SER A 137 2.56 1.00 19.29
C SER A 137 3.57 1.32 20.39
N ALA A 138 3.39 0.71 21.56
CA ALA A 138 4.27 0.88 22.70
C ALA A 138 5.48 -0.06 22.65
N THR A 139 5.39 -1.21 21.95
CA THR A 139 6.42 -2.25 21.99
C THR A 139 6.84 -2.82 20.64
N SER A 140 6.13 -2.55 19.54
CA SER A 140 6.61 -2.93 18.20
C SER A 140 7.37 -1.79 17.52
N ASP A 141 8.23 -2.17 16.59
CA ASP A 141 8.86 -1.31 15.60
C ASP A 141 7.81 -0.64 14.67
N PRO A 142 8.19 0.44 13.98
CA PRO A 142 7.39 1.00 12.89
C PRO A 142 7.20 -0.01 11.74
N ASP A 143 6.16 0.21 10.94
CA ASP A 143 5.61 -0.77 9.99
C ASP A 143 5.69 -0.29 8.54
N ASN A 144 5.46 -1.22 7.61
CA ASN A 144 5.75 -1.00 6.20
C ASN A 144 4.51 -0.92 5.32
N VAL A 145 4.65 -0.19 4.21
CA VAL A 145 3.68 -0.16 3.11
C VAL A 145 4.33 -0.72 1.84
N TYR A 146 3.71 -1.75 1.26
CA TYR A 146 4.14 -2.38 0.02
C TYR A 146 3.08 -2.21 -1.06
N LEU A 147 3.42 -1.55 -2.17
CA LEU A 147 2.56 -1.39 -3.32
C LEU A 147 3.18 -2.09 -4.53
N TYR A 148 2.39 -2.91 -5.21
CA TYR A 148 2.78 -3.55 -6.46
C TYR A 148 1.68 -3.40 -7.50
N ALA A 149 2.04 -2.99 -8.72
CA ALA A 149 1.15 -3.12 -9.87
C ALA A 149 1.97 -3.57 -11.08
N ASN A 150 1.47 -4.51 -11.89
CA ASN A 150 2.24 -4.98 -13.03
C ASN A 150 2.47 -3.89 -14.10
N GLU A 151 1.46 -3.05 -14.38
CA GLU A 151 1.53 -2.04 -15.45
C GLU A 151 1.81 -0.62 -14.95
N LEU A 152 0.99 -0.13 -14.02
CA LEU A 152 1.07 1.25 -13.55
C LEU A 152 0.62 1.36 -12.10
N ILE A 153 1.43 2.02 -11.26
CA ILE A 153 0.96 2.63 -10.02
C ILE A 153 0.70 4.11 -10.32
N ASN A 154 -0.56 4.52 -10.23
CA ASN A 154 -1.01 5.89 -10.49
C ASN A 154 -1.58 6.50 -9.20
N ILE A 155 -0.80 7.40 -8.58
CA ILE A 155 -1.13 8.00 -7.29
C ILE A 155 -1.39 9.49 -7.46
N ASN A 156 -2.51 9.96 -6.92
CA ASN A 156 -2.79 11.37 -6.73
C ASN A 156 -3.35 11.62 -5.34
N ASN A 157 -2.63 12.39 -4.52
CA ASN A 157 -3.06 12.74 -3.16
C ASN A 157 -3.17 11.50 -2.23
N LEU A 158 -2.08 10.71 -2.15
CA LEU A 158 -1.92 9.68 -1.12
C LEU A 158 -1.21 10.28 0.09
N ALA A 159 -1.81 10.10 1.26
CA ALA A 159 -1.21 10.42 2.55
C ALA A 159 -0.79 9.15 3.30
N PHE A 160 0.15 9.32 4.21
CA PHE A 160 0.62 8.27 5.10
C PHE A 160 0.51 8.74 6.55
N SER A 161 0.10 7.85 7.44
CA SER A 161 -0.05 8.11 8.86
C SER A 161 0.30 6.89 9.71
N GLY A 162 0.31 7.05 11.03
CA GLY A 162 0.80 6.02 11.95
C GLY A 162 2.32 6.02 12.04
N ARG A 163 2.91 4.83 12.19
CA ARG A 163 4.36 4.65 12.37
C ARG A 163 4.93 3.94 11.15
N VAL A 164 5.24 4.70 10.11
CA VAL A 164 5.75 4.16 8.85
C VAL A 164 7.27 4.09 8.87
N ASP A 165 7.83 2.89 8.63
CA ASP A 165 9.27 2.65 8.42
C ASP A 165 9.61 2.66 6.93
N ASP A 166 9.15 1.64 6.18
CA ASP A 166 9.46 1.52 4.76
C ASP A 166 8.23 1.74 3.89
N ILE A 167 8.45 2.39 2.75
CA ILE A 167 7.49 2.47 1.66
C ILE A 167 8.15 1.88 0.42
N TYR A 168 7.67 0.72 0.00
CA TYR A 168 8.11 0.04 -1.20
C TYR A 168 7.04 0.14 -2.28
N MET A 169 7.43 0.56 -3.48
CA MET A 169 6.55 0.55 -4.66
C MET A 169 7.26 -0.10 -5.84
N GLU A 170 6.57 -0.98 -6.54
CA GLU A 170 7.09 -1.63 -7.75
C GLU A 170 6.03 -1.71 -8.85
N SER A 171 6.37 -1.18 -10.02
CA SER A 171 5.54 -1.26 -11.23
C SER A 171 6.32 -0.89 -12.47
N LYS A 172 5.91 -1.30 -13.68
CA LYS A 172 6.60 -0.85 -14.90
C LYS A 172 6.73 0.67 -14.93
N THR A 173 5.63 1.39 -14.68
CA THR A 173 5.62 2.84 -14.51
C THR A 173 5.08 3.20 -13.12
N ILE A 174 5.74 4.14 -12.44
CA ILE A 174 5.23 4.69 -11.18
C ILE A 174 4.98 6.19 -11.40
N HIS A 175 3.75 6.64 -11.23
CA HIS A 175 3.37 8.04 -11.31
C HIS A 175 2.80 8.49 -9.97
N ILE A 176 3.45 9.47 -9.34
CA ILE A 176 3.09 9.97 -8.02
C ILE A 176 2.85 11.47 -8.08
N GLN A 177 1.69 11.87 -7.56
CA GLN A 177 1.24 13.24 -7.54
C GLN A 177 0.76 13.62 -6.14
N ASN A 178 1.05 14.87 -5.74
CA ASN A 178 0.49 15.49 -4.53
C ASN A 178 0.64 14.64 -3.26
N THR A 179 1.77 13.95 -3.13
CA THR A 179 2.02 12.97 -2.06
C THR A 179 3.20 13.44 -1.22
N SER A 180 3.08 13.31 0.10
CA SER A 180 4.16 13.62 1.03
C SER A 180 4.56 12.36 1.77
N PHE A 181 5.77 11.86 1.50
CA PHE A 181 6.35 10.75 2.26
C PHE A 181 6.74 11.20 3.67
N PRO A 182 6.48 10.39 4.72
CA PRO A 182 6.84 10.70 6.10
C PRO A 182 8.33 10.99 6.28
N ALA A 183 8.68 11.78 7.29
CA ALA A 183 10.09 12.17 7.51
C ALA A 183 10.98 11.01 7.96
N THR A 184 10.39 9.96 8.51
CA THR A 184 11.07 8.76 8.99
C THR A 184 11.20 7.68 7.95
N ALA A 185 10.46 7.79 6.83
CA ALA A 185 10.31 6.66 5.93
C ALA A 185 11.54 6.46 5.02
N ASP A 186 11.90 5.21 4.78
CA ASP A 186 12.76 4.81 3.66
C ASP A 186 11.88 4.45 2.45
N VAL A 187 12.04 5.16 1.34
CA VAL A 187 11.21 4.97 0.15
C VAL A 187 12.00 4.27 -0.96
N MET A 188 11.57 3.07 -1.33
CA MET A 188 12.11 2.30 -2.46
C MET A 188 11.10 2.27 -3.61
N LEU A 189 11.51 2.79 -4.77
CA LEU A 189 10.68 2.82 -5.99
C LEU A 189 11.38 2.02 -7.10
N ARG A 190 10.76 0.93 -7.56
CA ARG A 190 11.27 0.10 -8.64
C ARG A 190 10.41 0.27 -9.89
N SER A 191 11.01 0.82 -10.94
CA SER A 191 10.35 0.96 -12.25
C SER A 191 11.14 0.25 -13.34
N GLN A 192 10.53 0.00 -14.49
CA GLN A 192 11.16 -0.77 -15.58
C GLN A 192 12.54 -0.19 -15.98
N ALA A 193 12.61 1.12 -16.19
CA ALA A 193 13.83 1.83 -16.56
C ALA A 193 14.63 2.32 -15.34
N GLY A 194 14.02 2.39 -14.15
CA GLY A 194 14.63 2.97 -12.96
C GLY A 194 15.05 4.43 -13.15
N SER A 195 14.39 5.16 -14.06
CA SER A 195 14.63 6.57 -14.32
C SER A 195 13.79 7.45 -13.39
N LEU A 196 14.22 8.69 -13.20
CA LEU A 196 13.47 9.71 -12.48
C LEU A 196 13.11 10.84 -13.43
N HIS A 197 11.82 11.18 -13.45
CA HIS A 197 11.28 12.27 -14.23
C HIS A 197 10.46 13.20 -13.33
N PHE A 198 10.59 14.51 -13.57
CA PHE A 198 9.80 15.55 -12.93
C PHE A 198 8.93 16.21 -14.01
N PRO A 199 7.70 15.70 -14.22
CA PRO A 199 6.78 16.22 -15.21
C PRO A 199 6.54 17.72 -15.06
N THR A 200 6.41 18.42 -16.18
CA THR A 200 5.95 19.83 -16.17
C THR A 200 4.43 19.94 -16.08
N THR A 201 3.72 18.88 -16.46
CA THR A 201 2.26 18.75 -16.37
C THR A 201 1.89 17.34 -15.90
N ALA A 202 0.69 17.15 -15.35
CA ALA A 202 0.22 15.82 -14.91
C ALA A 202 0.19 14.75 -16.02
N SER A 203 0.05 15.17 -17.28
CA SER A 203 0.00 14.27 -18.46
C SER A 203 1.37 13.94 -19.06
N ASP A 204 2.43 14.62 -18.60
CA ASP A 204 3.81 14.44 -19.08
C ASP A 204 4.48 13.28 -18.34
N VAL A 205 3.99 12.06 -18.57
CA VAL A 205 4.46 10.85 -17.88
C VAL A 205 5.51 10.13 -18.72
N ALA A 206 6.73 10.00 -18.20
CA ALA A 206 7.76 9.16 -18.78
C ALA A 206 7.45 7.69 -18.49
N ALA A 207 7.04 6.96 -19.53
CA ALA A 207 6.79 5.52 -19.46
C ALA A 207 8.03 4.75 -18.99
N GLY A 208 7.81 3.74 -18.15
CA GLY A 208 8.88 2.92 -17.60
C GLY A 208 9.65 3.55 -16.43
N GLY A 209 9.40 4.83 -16.10
CA GLY A 209 10.10 5.57 -15.06
C GLY A 209 9.28 5.84 -13.81
N VAL A 210 9.93 6.50 -12.85
CA VAL A 210 9.29 7.14 -11.70
C VAL A 210 9.03 8.61 -12.03
N ASN A 211 7.80 9.05 -11.88
CA ASN A 211 7.34 10.38 -12.27
C ASN A 211 6.80 11.14 -11.05
N PHE A 212 7.40 12.29 -10.71
CA PHE A 212 7.02 13.07 -9.53
C PHE A 212 6.41 14.43 -9.87
N THR A 213 5.13 14.61 -9.55
CA THR A 213 4.45 15.92 -9.63
C THR A 213 4.05 16.39 -8.23
N ASN A 214 4.68 17.46 -7.71
CA ASN A 214 4.40 17.97 -6.36
C ASN A 214 4.54 16.89 -5.26
N VAL A 215 5.57 16.04 -5.38
CA VAL A 215 5.90 15.01 -4.40
C VAL A 215 6.89 15.57 -3.39
N LYS A 216 6.72 15.25 -2.12
CA LYS A 216 7.61 15.66 -1.02
C LYS A 216 8.12 14.44 -0.28
N HIS A 217 9.28 14.60 0.33
CA HIS A 217 9.75 13.72 1.39
C HIS A 217 10.10 14.59 2.58
N LEU A 218 9.38 14.46 3.68
CA LEU A 218 9.47 15.40 4.80
C LEU A 218 10.83 15.36 5.52
N GLY A 219 11.60 14.28 5.34
CA GLY A 219 13.00 14.17 5.79
C GLY A 219 14.01 14.90 4.90
N ILE A 220 13.62 15.27 3.67
CA ILE A 220 14.48 15.99 2.71
C ILE A 220 14.11 17.48 2.65
N SER A 221 12.82 17.79 2.48
CA SER A 221 12.32 19.17 2.35
C SER A 221 10.80 19.23 2.53
N ASN A 222 10.31 20.38 3.01
CA ASN A 222 8.88 20.72 3.05
C ASN A 222 8.34 21.23 1.69
N SER A 223 9.22 21.45 0.71
CA SER A 223 8.90 21.81 -0.67
C SER A 223 8.85 20.57 -1.56
N ALA A 224 8.23 20.70 -2.74
CA ALA A 224 8.26 19.67 -3.76
C ALA A 224 9.71 19.29 -4.13
N LEU A 225 9.95 18.00 -4.35
CA LEU A 225 11.23 17.46 -4.74
C LEU A 225 11.62 17.95 -6.14
N THR A 226 12.92 18.05 -6.38
CA THR A 226 13.53 18.47 -7.64
C THR A 226 14.75 17.63 -7.95
N ASN A 227 15.21 17.65 -9.21
CA ASN A 227 16.37 16.87 -9.66
C ASN A 227 17.65 17.10 -8.85
N SER A 228 17.86 18.29 -8.29
CA SER A 228 19.10 18.60 -7.53
C SER A 228 19.23 17.84 -6.21
N GLN A 229 18.13 17.23 -5.72
CA GLN A 229 18.11 16.42 -4.51
C GLN A 229 18.43 14.95 -4.77
N PHE A 230 18.78 14.60 -6.02
CA PHE A 230 19.08 13.24 -6.44
C PHE A 230 20.43 13.16 -7.13
N SER A 231 21.04 11.99 -7.07
CA SER A 231 22.29 11.65 -7.74
C SER A 231 22.29 10.20 -8.21
N GLY A 232 23.15 9.88 -9.17
CA GLY A 232 23.25 8.54 -9.75
C GLY A 232 22.82 8.51 -11.21
N VAL A 233 22.55 7.30 -11.69
CA VAL A 233 22.16 7.01 -13.09
C VAL A 233 20.90 6.17 -13.09
N ASN A 234 20.16 6.14 -14.21
CA ASN A 234 18.98 5.29 -14.34
C ASN A 234 19.28 3.85 -13.90
N GLY A 235 18.37 3.28 -13.11
CA GLY A 235 18.55 1.98 -12.47
C GLY A 235 19.19 2.04 -11.08
N HIS A 236 19.84 3.15 -10.72
CA HIS A 236 20.49 3.35 -9.43
C HIS A 236 20.57 4.85 -9.04
N ILE A 237 19.40 5.47 -8.85
CA ILE A 237 19.29 6.86 -8.41
C ILE A 237 19.00 6.88 -6.90
N ASN A 238 19.68 7.75 -6.16
CA ASN A 238 19.49 7.94 -4.73
C ASN A 238 19.23 9.41 -4.43
N SER A 239 18.41 9.70 -3.42
CA SER A 239 18.40 11.03 -2.81
C SER A 239 19.77 11.35 -2.22
N THR A 240 20.18 12.60 -2.28
CA THR A 240 21.44 13.06 -1.67
C THR A 240 21.35 13.13 -0.15
N ALA A 241 20.15 13.39 0.38
CA ALA A 241 19.85 13.32 1.80
C ALA A 241 19.62 11.86 2.24
N THR A 242 20.02 11.57 3.48
CA THR A 242 19.99 10.24 4.07
C THR A 242 19.32 10.23 5.43
N LEU A 243 18.77 9.08 5.79
CA LEU A 243 18.40 8.71 7.15
C LEU A 243 19.64 8.71 8.08
N PRO A 244 19.44 8.72 9.42
CA PRO A 244 20.55 8.72 10.39
C PRO A 244 21.52 7.53 10.24
N ASN A 245 21.05 6.40 9.70
CA ASN A 245 21.87 5.22 9.42
C ASN A 245 22.68 5.31 8.10
N GLY A 246 22.59 6.43 7.38
CA GLY A 246 23.27 6.65 6.11
C GLY A 246 22.52 6.15 4.87
N THR A 247 21.37 5.49 5.04
CA THR A 247 20.54 5.06 3.91
C THR A 247 19.88 6.26 3.22
N PRO A 248 19.90 6.38 1.88
CA PRO A 248 19.16 7.44 1.18
C PRO A 248 17.67 7.37 1.50
N PHE A 249 17.04 8.53 1.76
CA PHE A 249 15.58 8.62 1.99
C PHE A 249 14.76 8.07 0.81
N ILE A 250 15.21 8.31 -0.42
CA ILE A 250 14.54 7.77 -1.61
C ILE A 250 15.57 7.04 -2.46
N LYS A 251 15.23 5.81 -2.85
CA LYS A 251 15.99 4.96 -3.78
C LYS A 251 15.11 4.64 -4.98
N ILE A 252 15.61 4.90 -6.18
CA ILE A 252 14.96 4.50 -7.43
C ILE A 252 15.83 3.46 -8.11
N ARG A 253 15.21 2.35 -8.52
CA ARG A 253 15.89 1.19 -9.11
C ARG A 253 15.17 0.71 -10.37
N GLY A 254 15.96 0.09 -11.24
CA GLY A 254 15.46 -0.68 -12.38
C GLY A 254 14.96 -2.04 -11.91
N GLN A 255 13.92 -2.56 -12.56
CA GLN A 255 13.42 -3.92 -12.34
C GLN A 255 14.44 -4.97 -12.76
#